data_AF-A0AAV7PZI8-F1
#
_entry.id   AF-A0AAV7PZI8-F1
#
_cell.length_a   1.000
_cell.length_b   1.000
_cell.length_c   1.000
_cell.angle_alpha   90.00
_cell.angle_beta   90.00
_cell.angle_gamma   90.00
#
_symmetry.space_group_name_H-M   'P 1'
#
loop_
_entity.id
_entity.type
_entity.pdbx_description
1 polymer ?
#
loop_
_entity_poly.entity_id
_entity_poly.type
_entity_poly.pdbx_seq_one_letter_code
_entity_poly.pdbx_strand_id
1 'polypeptide(L)'
;MEGWVLDTEDVEGQVLDTEDVEGQVLDTEDVEGWVLDTEDVEGEILDTEDVEGQVLDTEDVEGWVLDTEDVEGEILDTEGVEGLVFDTEDVEGWVLDTEDVEGWVLDTEDVEGRVLDTEDVEGQVLDTEGVKGQVLDTEDVEGWVLDTEDVEGQVLDTEDVEGWVLEIEDVEGQVLDTEDVEGWVLDTEDVEGQVLDSQGLIHTDKHTFYV
;
A
#
# COMPACT_ATOMS: atom_id res chain seq x y z
N MET A 1 19.94 -9.65 -15.31
CA MET A 1 20.86 -10.83 -15.24
C MET A 1 20.02 -12.11 -15.32
N GLU A 2 20.21 -13.02 -16.29
CA GLU A 2 19.40 -14.27 -16.33
C GLU A 2 19.76 -15.22 -15.17
N GLY A 3 18.89 -15.42 -14.17
CA GLY A 3 19.26 -16.28 -13.04
C GLY A 3 18.39 -16.20 -11.77
N TRP A 4 19.03 -16.51 -10.66
CA TRP A 4 18.50 -16.37 -9.31
C TRP A 4 19.47 -15.48 -8.57
N VAL A 5 18.97 -14.41 -7.96
CA VAL A 5 19.64 -13.68 -6.90
C VAL A 5 19.13 -14.22 -5.56
N LEU A 6 19.99 -14.17 -4.57
CA LEU A 6 19.72 -14.62 -3.21
C LEU A 6 20.69 -13.88 -2.31
N ASP A 7 20.22 -12.86 -1.63
CA ASP A 7 20.89 -12.25 -0.51
C ASP A 7 20.24 -12.64 0.83
N THR A 8 21.04 -12.56 1.88
CA THR A 8 20.58 -12.73 3.25
C THR A 8 21.60 -12.03 4.13
N GLU A 9 21.23 -10.86 4.63
CA GLU A 9 22.12 -10.00 5.39
C GLU A 9 21.69 -9.84 6.87
N ASP A 10 22.64 -9.40 7.70
CA ASP A 10 22.46 -9.03 9.12
C ASP A 10 23.48 -7.92 9.37
N VAL A 11 23.02 -6.66 9.39
CA VAL A 11 23.87 -5.48 9.20
C VAL A 11 23.58 -4.39 10.24
N GLU A 12 24.61 -4.04 11.03
CA GLU A 12 24.66 -2.74 11.72
C GLU A 12 25.28 -1.69 10.76
N GLY A 13 24.46 -0.91 10.03
CA GLY A 13 25.02 0.10 9.12
C GLY A 13 24.16 0.55 7.94
N GLN A 14 24.62 0.22 6.74
CA GLN A 14 23.99 0.62 5.48
C GLN A 14 24.07 -0.57 4.53
N VAL A 15 22.91 -1.02 4.06
CA VAL A 15 22.75 -1.88 2.89
C VAL A 15 22.45 -0.99 1.68
N LEU A 16 22.89 -1.45 0.51
CA LEU A 16 22.81 -0.69 -0.74
C LEU A 16 22.84 -1.72 -1.88
N ASP A 17 21.68 -2.22 -2.28
CA ASP A 17 21.59 -3.09 -3.44
C ASP A 17 20.93 -2.39 -4.63
N THR A 18 21.23 -2.93 -5.80
CA THR A 18 20.83 -2.36 -7.07
C THR A 18 20.91 -3.46 -8.10
N GLU A 19 19.74 -3.90 -8.54
CA GLU A 19 19.55 -5.12 -9.27
C GLU A 19 18.99 -4.83 -10.68
N ASP A 20 19.30 -5.72 -11.61
CA ASP A 20 18.70 -5.79 -12.95
C ASP A 20 18.68 -7.28 -13.23
N VAL A 21 17.49 -7.89 -13.19
CA VAL A 21 17.31 -9.35 -13.15
C VAL A 21 16.28 -9.81 -14.18
N GLU A 22 16.61 -10.88 -14.90
CA GLU A 22 15.63 -11.66 -15.68
C GLU A 22 15.53 -13.01 -14.96
N GLY A 23 14.60 -13.18 -14.02
CA GLY A 23 14.73 -14.29 -13.08
C GLY A 23 13.94 -14.20 -11.79
N GLN A 24 14.59 -14.57 -10.70
CA GLN A 24 14.02 -14.46 -9.36
C GLN A 24 15.01 -13.76 -8.45
N VAL A 25 14.54 -12.80 -7.69
CA VAL A 25 15.21 -12.18 -6.55
C VAL A 25 14.62 -12.79 -5.29
N LEU A 26 15.45 -12.93 -4.26
CA LEU A 26 15.02 -13.46 -2.97
C LEU A 26 15.93 -12.87 -1.93
N ASP A 27 15.46 -11.83 -1.27
CA ASP A 27 16.22 -11.10 -0.28
C ASP A 27 15.59 -11.24 1.10
N THR A 28 16.44 -11.07 2.10
CA THR A 28 16.05 -11.25 3.51
C THR A 28 17.02 -10.48 4.36
N GLU A 29 16.54 -9.41 4.96
CA GLU A 29 17.34 -8.38 5.60
C GLU A 29 17.01 -8.28 7.10
N ASP A 30 18.03 -8.07 7.94
CA ASP A 30 17.90 -7.68 9.36
C ASP A 30 18.90 -6.54 9.59
N VAL A 31 18.39 -5.30 9.68
CA VAL A 31 19.21 -4.09 9.57
C VAL A 31 18.95 -3.10 10.71
N GLU A 32 19.98 -2.85 11.51
CA GLU A 32 20.05 -1.67 12.38
C GLU A 32 20.72 -0.52 11.59
N GLY A 33 19.94 0.24 10.81
CA GLY A 33 20.58 1.15 9.86
C GLY A 33 19.73 1.80 8.78
N TRP A 34 20.21 1.68 7.55
CA TRP A 34 19.62 2.23 6.34
C TRP A 34 19.65 1.14 5.29
N VAL A 35 18.51 0.88 4.69
CA VAL A 35 18.35 0.08 3.48
C VAL A 35 18.12 1.05 2.32
N LEU A 36 18.61 0.70 1.14
CA LEU A 36 18.34 1.43 -0.09
C LEU A 36 18.45 0.44 -1.23
N ASP A 37 17.29 0.10 -1.76
CA ASP A 37 17.15 -0.84 -2.83
C ASP A 37 16.53 -0.21 -4.06
N THR A 38 16.86 -0.84 -5.18
CA THR A 38 16.47 -0.35 -6.50
C THR A 38 16.54 -1.52 -7.45
N GLU A 39 15.37 -2.00 -7.83
CA GLU A 39 15.17 -3.24 -8.58
C GLU A 39 14.58 -2.97 -9.96
N ASP A 40 15.06 -3.68 -10.99
CA ASP A 40 14.44 -3.74 -12.32
C ASP A 40 14.37 -5.23 -12.72
N VAL A 41 13.18 -5.83 -12.62
CA VAL A 41 13.01 -7.28 -12.63
C VAL A 41 11.96 -7.74 -13.64
N GLU A 42 12.41 -8.50 -14.66
CA GLU A 42 11.53 -9.36 -15.45
C GLU A 42 11.42 -10.73 -14.75
N GLY A 43 10.52 -10.89 -13.78
CA GLY A 43 10.65 -12.02 -12.86
C GLY A 43 9.67 -12.16 -11.70
N GLU A 44 10.22 -12.66 -10.59
CA GLU A 44 9.56 -12.77 -9.28
C GLU A 44 10.51 -12.16 -8.25
N ILE A 45 10.02 -11.23 -7.44
CA ILE A 45 10.69 -10.71 -6.23
C ILE A 45 10.02 -11.37 -5.02
N LEU A 46 10.81 -11.53 -3.96
CA LEU A 46 10.35 -12.02 -2.67
C LEU A 46 11.31 -11.45 -1.64
N ASP A 47 10.93 -10.35 -1.01
CA ASP A 47 11.69 -9.76 0.08
C ASP A 47 11.05 -10.05 1.44
N THR A 48 11.88 -9.96 2.47
CA THR A 48 11.46 -9.98 3.85
C THR A 48 12.44 -9.17 4.68
N GLU A 49 11.98 -8.04 5.21
CA GLU A 49 12.81 -7.10 5.93
C GLU A 49 12.42 -6.98 7.42
N ASP A 50 13.43 -6.85 8.29
CA ASP A 50 13.29 -6.41 9.70
C ASP A 50 14.27 -5.25 9.95
N VAL A 51 13.76 -4.02 10.05
CA VAL A 51 14.59 -2.81 10.01
C VAL A 51 14.32 -1.89 11.20
N GLU A 52 15.34 -1.70 12.05
CA GLU A 52 15.42 -0.58 12.99
C GLU A 52 16.12 0.62 12.31
N GLY A 53 15.40 1.37 11.47
CA GLY A 53 16.09 2.26 10.53
C GLY A 53 15.25 3.09 9.56
N GLN A 54 15.77 3.21 8.35
CA GLN A 54 15.03 3.77 7.21
C GLN A 54 15.17 2.82 6.04
N VAL A 55 14.06 2.55 5.37
CA VAL A 55 13.97 1.82 4.11
C VAL A 55 13.68 2.84 3.01
N LEU A 56 14.30 2.63 1.86
CA LEU A 56 14.00 3.37 0.66
C LEU A 56 14.07 2.38 -0.48
N ASP A 57 12.91 1.95 -0.97
CA ASP A 57 12.83 1.06 -2.11
C ASP A 57 12.34 1.80 -3.36
N THR A 58 12.68 1.24 -4.51
CA THR A 58 12.19 1.67 -5.81
C THR A 58 12.24 0.48 -6.76
N GLU A 59 11.08 -0.06 -7.08
CA GLU A 59 10.96 -1.24 -7.93
C GLU A 59 10.29 -0.95 -9.28
N ASP A 60 10.81 -1.55 -10.35
CA ASP A 60 10.14 -1.64 -11.67
C ASP A 60 10.06 -3.14 -12.06
N VAL A 61 8.86 -3.73 -12.06
CA VAL A 61 8.69 -5.20 -12.16
C VAL A 61 7.71 -5.62 -13.26
N GLU A 62 8.17 -6.45 -14.19
CA GLU A 62 7.29 -7.22 -15.10
C GLU A 62 7.12 -8.65 -14.53
N GLY A 63 6.21 -8.83 -13.57
CA GLY A 63 6.30 -10.03 -12.74
C GLY A 63 5.35 -10.20 -11.55
N TRP A 64 5.92 -10.69 -10.46
CA TRP A 64 5.27 -10.88 -9.17
C TRP A 64 6.17 -10.28 -8.10
N VAL A 65 5.59 -9.49 -7.22
CA VAL A 65 6.20 -8.99 -6.00
C VAL A 65 5.49 -9.66 -4.82
N LEU A 66 6.22 -9.88 -3.74
CA LEU A 66 5.69 -10.38 -2.47
C LEU A 66 6.64 -9.91 -1.37
N ASP A 67 6.28 -8.82 -0.73
CA ASP A 67 7.11 -8.26 0.33
C ASP A 67 6.45 -8.36 1.69
N THR A 68 7.31 -8.29 2.69
CA THR A 68 6.92 -8.44 4.09
C THR A 68 7.91 -7.66 4.94
N GLU A 69 7.44 -6.58 5.54
CA GLU A 69 8.28 -5.66 6.29
C GLU A 69 7.85 -5.54 7.77
N ASP A 70 8.83 -5.52 8.68
CA ASP A 70 8.66 -5.10 10.08
C ASP A 70 9.64 -3.95 10.36
N VAL A 71 9.14 -2.73 10.49
CA VAL A 71 9.99 -1.51 10.53
C VAL A 71 9.70 -0.62 11.74
N GLU A 72 10.72 -0.42 12.60
CA GLU A 72 10.74 0.67 13.59
C GLU A 72 11.46 1.89 12.98
N GLY A 73 10.77 2.65 12.13
CA GLY A 73 11.48 3.56 11.24
C GLY A 73 10.67 4.49 10.32
N GLU A 74 11.25 4.76 9.16
CA GLU A 74 10.63 5.47 8.05
C GLU A 74 10.78 4.57 6.80
N ILE A 75 9.67 4.26 6.13
CA ILE A 75 9.63 3.62 4.81
C ILE A 75 9.35 4.70 3.77
N LEU A 76 9.98 4.57 2.63
CA LEU A 76 9.64 5.30 1.42
C LEU A 76 9.72 4.31 0.27
N ASP A 77 8.58 3.91 -0.25
CA ASP A 77 8.50 3.00 -1.37
C ASP A 77 7.96 3.71 -2.62
N THR A 78 8.32 3.20 -3.78
CA THR A 78 7.82 3.63 -5.07
C THR A 78 7.90 2.46 -6.04
N GLU A 79 6.76 1.91 -6.38
CA GLU A 79 6.65 0.74 -7.24
C GLU A 79 6.03 1.02 -8.60
N GLY A 80 6.48 0.27 -9.61
CA GLY A 80 5.85 0.18 -10.92
C GLY A 80 5.73 -1.27 -11.38
N VAL A 81 4.53 -1.86 -11.36
CA VAL A 81 4.35 -3.30 -11.56
C VAL A 81 3.38 -3.65 -12.69
N GLU A 82 3.87 -4.32 -13.73
CA GLU A 82 3.04 -5.04 -14.71
C GLU A 82 2.83 -6.48 -14.23
N GLY A 83 1.94 -6.70 -13.26
CA GLY A 83 1.99 -7.95 -12.53
C GLY A 83 1.02 -8.16 -11.39
N LEU A 84 1.55 -8.71 -10.30
CA LEU A 84 0.84 -9.03 -9.07
C LEU A 84 1.71 -8.63 -7.90
N VAL A 85 1.12 -7.86 -7.00
CA VAL A 85 1.73 -7.21 -5.84
C VAL A 85 1.04 -7.77 -4.60
N PHE A 86 1.81 -8.05 -3.54
CA PHE A 86 1.36 -8.80 -2.36
C PHE A 86 2.16 -8.38 -1.14
N ASP A 87 1.67 -7.38 -0.43
CA ASP A 87 2.50 -6.74 0.58
C ASP A 87 1.85 -6.86 1.95
N THR A 88 2.73 -6.77 2.94
CA THR A 88 2.35 -6.95 4.34
C THR A 88 3.33 -6.18 5.19
N GLU A 89 2.87 -5.08 5.75
CA GLU A 89 3.69 -4.20 6.56
C GLU A 89 3.23 -4.15 8.03
N ASP A 90 4.18 -4.23 8.97
CA ASP A 90 3.99 -3.91 10.38
C ASP A 90 4.95 -2.75 10.75
N VAL A 91 4.43 -1.52 10.94
CA VAL A 91 5.29 -0.31 11.04
C VAL A 91 5.04 0.52 12.30
N GLU A 92 6.10 0.74 13.09
CA GLU A 92 6.13 1.75 14.16
C GLU A 92 6.83 3.04 13.67
N GLY A 93 6.14 3.84 12.85
CA GLY A 93 6.87 4.87 12.12
C GLY A 93 6.10 5.78 11.16
N TRP A 94 6.68 5.93 9.98
CA TRP A 94 6.10 6.65 8.85
C TRP A 94 6.23 5.79 7.61
N VAL A 95 5.14 5.67 6.88
CA VAL A 95 5.08 5.07 5.55
C VAL A 95 4.79 6.19 4.56
N LEU A 96 5.46 6.13 3.41
CA LEU A 96 5.16 6.93 2.24
C LEU A 96 5.28 6.00 1.06
N ASP A 97 4.15 5.60 0.49
CA ASP A 97 4.10 4.72 -0.65
C ASP A 97 3.55 5.45 -1.88
N THR A 98 3.91 4.96 -3.05
CA THR A 98 3.42 5.41 -4.35
C THR A 98 3.51 4.25 -5.34
N GLU A 99 2.36 3.68 -5.68
CA GLU A 99 2.27 2.56 -6.62
C GLU A 99 1.67 2.94 -7.99
N ASP A 100 2.15 2.31 -9.07
CA ASP A 100 1.54 2.28 -10.42
C ASP A 100 1.46 0.82 -10.91
N VAL A 101 0.25 0.23 -10.91
CA VAL A 101 0.07 -1.21 -11.12
C VAL A 101 -0.91 -1.53 -12.25
N GLU A 102 -0.42 -2.20 -13.30
CA GLU A 102 -1.24 -2.87 -14.32
C GLU A 102 -1.49 -4.33 -13.91
N GLY A 103 -2.36 -4.58 -12.93
CA GLY A 103 -2.32 -5.88 -12.26
C GLY A 103 -3.36 -6.18 -11.20
N TRP A 104 -2.91 -6.87 -10.16
CA TRP A 104 -3.66 -6.97 -8.91
C TRP A 104 -2.73 -6.63 -7.76
N VAL A 105 -3.28 -5.89 -6.81
CA VAL A 105 -2.66 -5.55 -5.54
C VAL A 105 -3.41 -6.28 -4.44
N LEU A 106 -2.66 -6.77 -3.46
CA LEU A 106 -3.19 -7.21 -2.18
C LEU A 106 -2.27 -6.68 -1.10
N ASP A 107 -2.72 -5.64 -0.42
CA ASP A 107 -1.97 -5.06 0.68
C ASP A 107 -2.64 -5.34 2.03
N THR A 108 -1.85 -5.34 3.09
CA THR A 108 -2.27 -5.47 4.47
C THR A 108 -1.27 -4.76 5.39
N GLU A 109 -1.67 -3.61 5.91
CA GLU A 109 -0.84 -2.82 6.83
C GLU A 109 -1.33 -2.80 8.30
N ASP A 110 -0.43 -2.79 9.28
CA ASP A 110 -0.68 -2.33 10.67
C ASP A 110 0.34 -1.26 11.07
N VAL A 111 -0.10 0.00 11.17
CA VAL A 111 0.80 1.15 11.37
C VAL A 111 0.49 1.91 12.67
N GLU A 112 1.45 2.00 13.60
CA GLU A 112 1.43 2.99 14.70
C GLU A 112 2.21 4.25 14.28
N GLY A 113 1.59 5.10 13.46
CA GLY A 113 2.39 6.08 12.76
C GLY A 113 1.64 7.10 11.91
N ARG A 114 2.18 7.32 10.72
CA ARG A 114 1.49 8.02 9.65
C ARG A 114 1.72 7.28 8.36
N VAL A 115 0.65 7.13 7.60
CA VAL A 115 0.64 6.58 6.25
C VAL A 115 0.35 7.75 5.31
N LEU A 116 1.05 7.77 4.18
CA LEU A 116 0.70 8.57 3.03
C LEU A 116 0.83 7.66 1.83
N ASP A 117 -0.30 7.33 1.24
CA ASP A 117 -0.35 6.46 0.08
C ASP A 117 -0.91 7.22 -1.14
N THR A 118 -0.50 6.78 -2.32
CA THR A 118 -0.97 7.25 -3.62
C THR A 118 -0.87 6.13 -4.63
N GLU A 119 -1.99 5.52 -4.96
CA GLU A 119 -2.09 4.43 -5.93
C GLU A 119 -2.68 4.88 -7.29
N ASP A 120 -2.18 4.30 -8.39
CA ASP A 120 -2.80 4.30 -9.73
C ASP A 120 -2.88 2.86 -10.25
N VAL A 121 -4.08 2.28 -10.33
CA VAL A 121 -4.26 0.84 -10.59
C VAL A 121 -5.22 0.56 -11.75
N GLU A 122 -4.71 -0.03 -12.84
CA GLU A 122 -5.51 -0.65 -13.90
C GLU A 122 -5.79 -2.13 -13.57
N GLY A 123 -6.63 -2.40 -12.57
CA GLY A 123 -6.61 -3.73 -11.97
C GLY A 123 -7.65 -4.10 -10.94
N GLN A 124 -7.20 -4.83 -9.92
CA GLN A 124 -7.99 -5.18 -8.74
C GLN A 124 -7.15 -4.91 -7.51
N VAL A 125 -7.68 -4.09 -6.61
CA VAL A 125 -7.10 -3.77 -5.32
C VAL A 125 -7.89 -4.49 -4.24
N LEU A 126 -7.17 -5.10 -3.30
CA LEU A 126 -7.72 -5.63 -2.07
C LEU A 126 -6.82 -5.16 -0.94
N ASP A 127 -7.26 -4.13 -0.24
CA ASP A 127 -6.50 -3.54 0.85
C ASP A 127 -7.19 -3.81 2.20
N THR A 128 -6.39 -3.86 3.26
CA THR A 128 -6.80 -4.04 4.64
C THR A 128 -5.82 -3.32 5.58
N GLU A 129 -6.17 -2.09 5.95
CA GLU A 129 -5.38 -1.31 6.89
C GLU A 129 -5.86 -1.37 8.36
N GLY A 130 -4.88 -1.30 9.28
CA GLY A 130 -5.10 -1.00 10.69
C GLY A 130 -4.18 0.12 11.19
N VAL A 131 -4.68 1.36 11.32
CA VAL A 131 -3.81 2.51 11.63
C VAL A 131 -4.14 3.19 12.96
N LYS A 132 -3.13 3.37 13.82
CA LYS A 132 -3.19 4.26 14.99
C LYS A 132 -2.46 5.55 14.73
N GLY A 133 -3.08 6.45 13.95
CA GLY A 133 -2.31 7.58 13.47
C GLY A 133 -3.01 8.56 12.55
N GLN A 134 -2.37 8.83 11.42
CA GLN A 134 -2.87 9.70 10.36
C GLN A 134 -2.71 8.93 9.06
N VAL A 135 -3.81 8.76 8.34
CA VAL A 135 -3.84 8.22 6.98
C VAL A 135 -4.12 9.40 6.05
N LEU A 136 -3.36 9.45 4.97
CA LEU A 136 -3.63 10.31 3.82
C LEU A 136 -3.54 9.42 2.60
N ASP A 137 -4.68 9.10 2.02
CA ASP A 137 -4.75 8.23 0.85
C ASP A 137 -5.31 9.00 -0.36
N THR A 138 -4.89 8.59 -1.56
CA THR A 138 -5.35 9.09 -2.84
C THR A 138 -5.24 7.99 -3.89
N GLU A 139 -6.37 7.37 -4.22
CA GLU A 139 -6.45 6.32 -5.24
C GLU A 139 -7.04 6.81 -6.59
N ASP A 140 -6.51 6.30 -7.71
CA ASP A 140 -7.15 6.31 -9.04
C ASP A 140 -7.21 4.86 -9.59
N VAL A 141 -8.41 4.29 -9.70
CA VAL A 141 -8.56 2.86 -10.03
C VAL A 141 -9.53 2.61 -11.20
N GLU A 142 -9.03 1.99 -12.29
CA GLU A 142 -9.85 1.44 -13.37
C GLU A 142 -10.16 -0.06 -13.12
N GLY A 143 -10.97 -0.38 -12.11
CA GLY A 143 -10.93 -1.74 -11.57
C GLY A 143 -12.04 -2.22 -10.64
N TRP A 144 -11.66 -3.15 -9.77
CA TRP A 144 -12.40 -3.43 -8.54
C TRP A 144 -11.53 -3.04 -7.35
N VAL A 145 -12.13 -2.38 -6.39
CA VAL A 145 -11.55 -2.08 -5.09
C VAL A 145 -12.38 -2.81 -4.03
N LEU A 146 -11.68 -3.44 -3.10
CA LEU A 146 -12.25 -3.85 -1.82
C LEU A 146 -11.30 -3.40 -0.74
N ASP A 147 -11.73 -2.42 0.02
CA ASP A 147 -10.96 -1.84 1.11
C ASP A 147 -11.67 -2.15 2.46
N THR A 148 -10.87 -2.43 3.48
CA THR A 148 -11.32 -2.54 4.85
C THR A 148 -10.36 -1.87 5.84
N GLU A 149 -10.73 -0.68 6.32
CA GLU A 149 -9.95 0.08 7.30
C GLU A 149 -10.45 -0.04 8.77
N ASP A 150 -9.51 -0.06 9.73
CA ASP A 150 -9.74 0.20 11.16
C ASP A 150 -8.77 1.29 11.68
N VAL A 151 -9.25 2.52 11.89
CA VAL A 151 -8.40 3.69 12.19
C VAL A 151 -8.74 4.37 13.53
N GLU A 152 -7.77 4.39 14.45
CA GLU A 152 -7.79 5.25 15.65
C GLU A 152 -7.06 6.59 15.37
N GLY A 153 -7.66 7.49 14.59
CA GLY A 153 -6.86 8.57 14.03
C GLY A 153 -7.55 9.70 13.26
N GLN A 154 -6.85 10.18 12.25
CA GLN A 154 -7.39 11.07 11.23
C GLN A 154 -7.21 10.41 9.88
N VAL A 155 -8.28 10.32 9.12
CA VAL A 155 -8.29 9.84 7.73
C VAL A 155 -8.59 11.03 6.83
N LEU A 156 -7.80 11.18 5.78
CA LEU A 156 -8.10 12.03 4.64
C LEU A 156 -7.93 11.17 3.40
N ASP A 157 -9.04 10.89 2.74
CA ASP A 157 -9.07 10.02 1.58
C ASP A 157 -9.64 10.79 0.35
N THR A 158 -9.18 10.44 -0.83
CA THR A 158 -9.61 10.96 -2.12
C THR A 158 -9.53 9.88 -3.21
N GLU A 159 -10.66 9.26 -3.52
CA GLU A 159 -10.76 8.25 -4.57
C GLU A 159 -11.36 8.76 -5.90
N ASP A 160 -10.84 8.30 -7.03
CA ASP A 160 -11.47 8.33 -8.37
C ASP A 160 -11.51 6.91 -8.94
N VAL A 161 -12.71 6.31 -9.10
CA VAL A 161 -12.83 4.89 -9.50
C VAL A 161 -13.77 4.67 -10.67
N GLU A 162 -13.27 4.10 -11.77
CA GLU A 162 -14.08 3.62 -12.91
C GLU A 162 -14.42 2.12 -12.76
N GLY A 163 -15.23 1.75 -11.76
CA GLY A 163 -15.24 0.35 -11.33
C GLY A 163 -16.34 -0.16 -10.41
N TRP A 164 -15.94 -1.07 -9.53
CA TRP A 164 -16.74 -1.53 -8.41
C TRP A 164 -15.94 -1.29 -7.13
N VAL A 165 -16.56 -0.66 -6.15
CA VAL A 165 -15.96 -0.39 -4.85
C VAL A 165 -16.80 -1.03 -3.76
N LEU A 166 -16.13 -1.61 -2.78
CA LEU A 166 -16.70 -2.09 -1.53
C LEU A 166 -15.77 -1.66 -0.39
N GLU A 167 -16.08 -0.55 0.27
CA GLU A 167 -15.38 -0.14 1.49
C GLU A 167 -16.08 -0.66 2.76
N ILE A 168 -15.28 -0.94 3.80
CA ILE A 168 -15.73 -1.21 5.16
C ILE A 168 -14.83 -0.48 6.15
N GLU A 169 -15.31 0.63 6.71
CA GLU A 169 -14.53 1.45 7.64
C GLU A 169 -15.04 1.37 9.09
N ASP A 170 -14.12 1.31 10.05
CA ASP A 170 -14.35 1.59 11.47
C ASP A 170 -13.35 2.66 11.96
N VAL A 171 -13.81 3.88 12.26
CA VAL A 171 -12.93 5.01 12.57
C VAL A 171 -13.26 5.69 13.91
N GLU A 172 -12.35 5.61 14.88
CA GLU A 172 -12.39 6.41 16.11
C GLU A 172 -11.66 7.76 15.94
N GLY A 173 -12.22 8.66 15.13
CA GLY A 173 -11.39 9.75 14.61
C GLY A 173 -12.05 10.96 13.97
N GLN A 174 -11.32 11.56 13.03
CA GLN A 174 -11.88 12.50 12.07
C GLN A 174 -11.66 11.94 10.67
N VAL A 175 -12.71 11.94 9.87
CA VAL A 175 -12.69 11.52 8.47
C VAL A 175 -13.01 12.73 7.60
N LEU A 176 -12.22 12.91 6.55
CA LEU A 176 -12.51 13.81 5.44
C LEU A 176 -12.31 13.02 4.16
N ASP A 177 -13.39 12.60 3.51
CA ASP A 177 -13.29 11.85 2.25
C ASP A 177 -13.83 12.68 1.06
N THR A 178 -13.25 12.41 -0.12
CA THR A 178 -13.81 12.82 -1.39
C THR A 178 -13.77 11.74 -2.48
N GLU A 179 -14.87 11.00 -2.63
CA GLU A 179 -15.12 10.06 -3.74
C GLU A 179 -15.65 10.69 -5.07
N ASP A 180 -15.14 10.23 -6.23
CA ASP A 180 -15.78 10.28 -7.57
C ASP A 180 -15.79 8.88 -8.23
N VAL A 181 -16.89 8.12 -8.08
CA VAL A 181 -16.97 6.74 -8.62
C VAL A 181 -17.91 6.63 -9.82
N GLU A 182 -17.39 6.27 -11.00
CA GLU A 182 -18.14 5.88 -12.20
C GLU A 182 -18.48 4.38 -12.19
N GLY A 183 -19.24 3.95 -11.19
CA GLY A 183 -19.30 2.52 -10.88
C GLY A 183 -20.43 2.05 -9.98
N TRP A 184 -20.23 0.90 -9.37
CA TRP A 184 -21.05 0.42 -8.27
C TRP A 184 -20.29 0.56 -6.97
N VAL A 185 -20.92 1.22 -6.00
CA VAL A 185 -20.35 1.40 -4.65
C VAL A 185 -21.23 0.69 -3.63
N LEU A 186 -20.59 -0.04 -2.71
CA LEU A 186 -21.19 -0.54 -1.48
C LEU A 186 -20.27 -0.24 -0.30
N ASP A 187 -20.48 0.91 0.33
CA ASP A 187 -19.75 1.24 1.56
C ASP A 187 -20.53 0.81 2.82
N THR A 188 -19.77 0.52 3.88
CA THR A 188 -20.26 0.50 5.25
C THR A 188 -19.30 1.18 6.23
N GLU A 189 -19.67 2.37 6.70
CA GLU A 189 -18.91 3.11 7.72
C GLU A 189 -19.48 3.02 9.17
N ASP A 190 -18.60 2.87 10.17
CA ASP A 190 -18.86 3.16 11.59
C ASP A 190 -17.84 4.18 12.13
N VAL A 191 -18.24 5.45 12.24
CA VAL A 191 -17.32 6.53 12.66
C VAL A 191 -17.71 7.10 14.03
N GLU A 192 -16.90 6.83 15.06
CA GLU A 192 -16.98 7.49 16.38
C GLU A 192 -16.25 8.85 16.37
N GLY A 193 -16.72 9.78 15.54
CA GLY A 193 -15.89 10.91 15.14
C GLY A 193 -16.57 12.15 14.57
N GLN A 194 -15.79 12.94 13.83
CA GLN A 194 -16.32 13.95 12.91
C GLN A 194 -16.11 13.45 11.47
N VAL A 195 -17.18 13.45 10.68
CA VAL A 195 -17.11 13.14 9.24
C VAL A 195 -17.40 14.41 8.44
N LEU A 196 -16.57 14.66 7.42
CA LEU A 196 -16.77 15.67 6.39
C LEU A 196 -16.65 14.98 5.03
N ASP A 197 -17.76 14.82 4.34
CA ASP A 197 -17.79 14.13 3.05
C ASP A 197 -18.25 15.12 1.94
N SER A 198 -17.62 15.05 0.77
CA SER A 198 -18.15 15.70 -0.45
C SER A 198 -18.26 14.80 -1.69
N GLN A 199 -19.26 13.92 -1.70
CA GLN A 199 -19.68 13.10 -2.85
C GLN A 199 -19.89 13.84 -4.20
N GLY A 200 -19.19 13.37 -5.26
CA GLY A 200 -19.49 13.62 -6.67
C GLY A 200 -20.36 12.52 -7.29
N LEU A 201 -21.68 12.73 -7.50
CA LEU A 201 -22.57 11.65 -8.01
C LEU A 201 -22.96 11.79 -9.49
N ILE A 202 -22.52 10.86 -10.34
CA ILE A 202 -23.13 10.56 -11.66
C ILE A 202 -23.56 9.09 -11.82
N HIS A 203 -24.65 8.73 -11.12
CA HIS A 203 -25.64 7.67 -11.46
C HIS A 203 -25.35 6.17 -11.19
N THR A 204 -25.46 5.71 -9.93
CA THR A 204 -25.98 4.33 -9.60
C THR A 204 -26.47 4.19 -8.14
N ASP A 205 -27.12 3.07 -7.81
CA ASP A 205 -27.82 2.81 -6.53
C ASP A 205 -26.85 2.69 -5.31
N LYS A 206 -26.37 3.82 -4.75
CA LYS A 206 -25.60 3.88 -3.48
C LYS A 206 -26.47 3.40 -2.31
N HIS A 207 -25.90 2.54 -1.45
CA HIS A 207 -26.58 1.92 -0.33
C HIS A 207 -25.77 2.05 0.98
N THR A 208 -25.25 3.24 1.27
CA THR A 208 -24.55 3.58 2.53
C THR A 208 -25.42 3.33 3.76
N PHE A 209 -24.83 2.69 4.78
CA PHE A 209 -25.48 2.41 6.06
C PHE A 209 -24.67 2.97 7.24
N TYR A 210 -24.84 4.24 7.56
CA TYR A 210 -24.41 4.78 8.86
C TYR A 210 -25.15 4.08 10.02
N VAL A 211 -24.42 3.50 10.98
CA VAL A 211 -25.00 2.88 12.19
C VAL A 211 -24.93 3.82 13.41
#